data_AF-W1XU15-F1
#
_entry.id   AF-W1XU15-F1
#
_cell.length_a   1.000
_cell.length_b   1.000
_cell.length_c   1.000
_cell.angle_alpha   90.00
_cell.angle_beta   90.00
_cell.angle_gamma   90.00
#
_symmetry.space_group_name_H-M   'P 1'
#
loop_
_entity.id
_entity.type
_entity.pdbx_description
1 polymer ?
#
loop_
_entity_poly.entity_id
_entity_poly.type
_entity_poly.pdbx_seq_one_letter_code
_entity_poly.pdbx_strand_id
1 'polypeptide(L)'
;DDASFRLLKGEHVGLIGANGEGKSTFLNIITGKLPPDEGKIEWSNQVTVGYLDQHAVLEKGMTIRDVLQRAFDDLFVMEQNINDAYNRMGDVSEDEMNKL
;
A
#
# COMPACT_ATOMS: atom_id res chain seq x y z
N ASP A 1 -7.37 -24.46 -15.95
CA ASP A 1 -8.52 -24.25 -15.07
C ASP A 1 -8.83 -22.77 -14.96
N ASP A 2 -10.08 -22.40 -15.18
CA ASP A 2 -10.57 -21.03 -15.05
C ASP A 2 -11.12 -20.78 -13.65
N ALA A 3 -10.72 -19.67 -13.02
CA ALA A 3 -11.27 -19.22 -11.75
C ALA A 3 -11.93 -17.85 -11.92
N SER A 4 -13.15 -17.70 -11.42
CA SER A 4 -13.87 -16.43 -11.39
C SER A 4 -14.49 -16.24 -10.02
N PHE A 5 -14.20 -15.11 -9.39
CA PHE A 5 -14.78 -14.73 -8.11
C PHE A 5 -15.01 -13.22 -8.07
N ARG A 6 -15.92 -12.79 -7.19
CA ARG A 6 -16.17 -11.38 -6.90
C ARG A 6 -16.26 -11.23 -5.39
N LEU A 7 -15.67 -10.17 -4.86
CA LEU A 7 -15.76 -9.78 -3.46
C LEU A 7 -16.45 -8.42 -3.36
N LEU A 8 -17.51 -8.35 -2.56
CA LEU A 8 -18.26 -7.11 -2.31
C LEU A 8 -17.82 -6.44 -1.01
N LYS A 9 -18.15 -5.15 -0.88
CA LYS A 9 -17.87 -4.38 0.33
C LYS A 9 -18.55 -5.02 1.55
N GLY A 10 -17.76 -5.31 2.59
CA GLY A 10 -18.23 -5.90 3.84
C GLY A 10 -18.22 -7.43 3.86
N GLU A 11 -17.86 -8.08 2.75
CA GLU A 11 -17.67 -9.52 2.72
C GLU A 11 -16.31 -9.92 3.28
N HIS A 12 -16.29 -11.06 3.97
CA HIS A 12 -15.07 -11.72 4.40
C HIS A 12 -14.98 -13.09 3.72
N VAL A 13 -13.84 -13.35 3.07
CA VAL A 13 -13.61 -14.61 2.35
C VAL A 13 -12.33 -15.25 2.87
N GLY A 14 -12.41 -16.57 3.12
CA GLY A 14 -11.26 -17.40 3.45
C GLY A 14 -10.86 -18.25 2.25
N LEU A 15 -9.59 -18.15 1.83
CA LEU A 15 -9.04 -19.02 0.79
C LEU A 15 -8.41 -20.26 1.44
N ILE A 16 -9.01 -21.42 1.20
CA ILE A 16 -8.57 -22.72 1.76
C ILE A 16 -8.10 -23.66 0.66
N GLY A 17 -7.20 -24.59 1.00
CA GLY A 17 -6.65 -25.57 0.08
C GLY A 17 -5.36 -26.18 0.63
N ALA A 18 -4.91 -27.31 0.09
CA ALA A 18 -3.65 -27.93 0.49
C ALA A 18 -2.43 -27.05 0.16
N ASN A 19 -1.27 -27.37 0.74
CA ASN A 19 -0.03 -26.69 0.39
C ASN A 19 0.35 -27.01 -1.06
N GLY A 20 0.71 -25.98 -1.83
CA GLY A 20 1.02 -26.12 -3.26
C GLY A 20 -0.16 -25.84 -4.20
N GLU A 21 -1.40 -25.73 -3.70
CA GLU A 21 -2.60 -25.45 -4.51
C GLU A 21 -2.70 -23.99 -5.00
N GLY A 22 -1.59 -23.25 -5.03
CA GLY A 22 -1.56 -21.89 -5.61
C GLY A 22 -2.12 -20.76 -4.74
N LYS A 23 -2.45 -20.97 -3.46
CA LYS A 23 -3.00 -19.90 -2.58
C LYS A 23 -2.10 -18.65 -2.51
N SER A 24 -0.80 -18.83 -2.30
CA SER A 24 0.15 -17.72 -2.27
C SER A 24 0.31 -17.07 -3.64
N THR A 25 0.29 -17.86 -4.71
CA THR A 25 0.30 -17.38 -6.09
C THR A 25 -0.92 -16.50 -6.37
N PHE A 26 -2.11 -16.95 -5.96
CA PHE A 26 -3.35 -16.19 -6.08
C PHE A 26 -3.29 -14.87 -5.31
N LEU A 27 -2.79 -14.87 -4.06
CA LEU A 27 -2.60 -13.64 -3.28
C LEU A 27 -1.61 -12.67 -3.96
N ASN A 28 -0.52 -13.18 -4.53
CA ASN A 28 0.43 -12.36 -5.28
C ASN A 28 -0.19 -11.77 -6.54
N ILE A 29 -1.05 -12.52 -7.22
CA ILE A 29 -1.77 -12.08 -8.42
C ILE A 29 -2.74 -10.95 -8.09
N ILE A 30 -3.62 -11.13 -7.10
CA ILE A 30 -4.60 -10.09 -6.73
C ILE A 30 -3.93 -8.81 -6.20
N THR A 31 -2.79 -8.94 -5.53
CA THR A 31 -2.01 -7.79 -5.02
C THR A 31 -1.10 -7.15 -6.05
N GLY A 32 -1.08 -7.66 -7.30
CA GLY A 32 -0.27 -7.13 -8.39
C GLY A 32 1.23 -7.44 -8.29
N LYS A 33 1.66 -8.28 -7.33
CA LYS A 33 3.05 -8.74 -7.21
C LYS A 33 3.43 -9.73 -8.32
N LEU A 34 2.44 -10.40 -8.91
CA LEU A 34 2.61 -11.33 -10.03
C LEU A 34 1.54 -11.04 -11.08
N PRO A 35 1.88 -10.73 -12.34
CA PRO A 35 0.87 -10.59 -13.38
C PRO A 35 0.18 -11.93 -13.64
N PRO A 36 -1.14 -11.94 -13.91
CA PRO A 36 -1.81 -13.15 -14.39
C PRO A 36 -1.38 -13.44 -15.84
N ASP A 37 -1.31 -14.73 -16.19
CA ASP A 37 -1.03 -15.14 -17.58
C ASP A 37 -2.19 -14.76 -18.52
N GLU A 38 -3.43 -14.94 -18.04
CA GLU A 38 -4.67 -14.62 -18.75
C GLU A 38 -5.74 -14.10 -17.76
N GLY A 39 -6.77 -13.42 -18.30
CA GLY A 39 -7.88 -12.87 -17.50
C GLY A 39 -7.63 -11.44 -17.00
N LYS A 40 -8.44 -10.99 -16.04
CA LYS A 40 -8.38 -9.62 -15.50
C LYS A 40 -8.71 -9.55 -14.02
N ILE A 41 -8.14 -8.55 -13.35
CA ILE A 41 -8.40 -8.22 -11.95
C ILE A 41 -8.86 -6.77 -11.91
N GLU A 42 -10.05 -6.54 -11.36
CA GLU A 42 -10.65 -5.21 -11.26
C GLU A 42 -10.91 -4.87 -9.79
N TRP A 43 -10.21 -3.85 -9.31
CA TRP A 43 -10.45 -3.26 -8.00
C TRP A 43 -11.52 -2.18 -8.11
N SER A 44 -12.37 -2.06 -7.09
CA SER A 44 -13.35 -0.97 -7.05
C SER A 44 -12.66 0.39 -6.95
N ASN A 45 -13.25 1.42 -7.54
CA ASN A 45 -12.72 2.79 -7.44
C ASN A 45 -12.59 3.22 -5.97
N GLN A 46 -11.54 3.99 -5.67
CA GLN A 46 -11.28 4.56 -4.33
C GLN A 46 -11.13 3.51 -3.21
N VAL A 47 -10.64 2.32 -3.54
CA VAL A 47 -10.25 1.33 -2.53
C VAL A 47 -8.76 1.43 -2.20
N THR A 48 -8.42 1.34 -0.93
CA THR A 48 -7.04 1.13 -0.47
C THR A 48 -6.84 -0.35 -0.20
N VAL A 49 -5.82 -0.95 -0.83
CA VAL A 49 -5.50 -2.37 -0.66
C VAL A 49 -4.34 -2.50 0.32
N GLY A 50 -4.53 -3.26 1.39
CA GLY A 50 -3.48 -3.64 2.32
C GLY A 50 -3.12 -5.12 2.14
N TYR A 51 -1.82 -5.43 2.12
CA TYR A 51 -1.33 -6.81 2.06
C TYR A 51 -0.35 -7.06 3.21
N LEU A 52 -0.66 -8.07 4.03
CA LEU A 52 0.22 -8.55 5.07
C LEU A 52 0.98 -9.77 4.56
N ASP A 53 2.28 -9.61 4.35
CA ASP A 53 3.15 -10.69 3.91
C ASP A 53 3.40 -11.69 5.04
N GLN A 54 3.38 -12.99 4.73
CA GLN A 54 3.70 -14.05 5.69
C GLN A 54 5.17 -14.01 6.12
N HIS A 55 6.04 -13.46 5.28
CA HIS A 55 7.48 -13.33 5.52
C HIS A 55 7.91 -11.88 5.75
N ALA A 56 7.07 -11.07 6.41
CA ALA A 56 7.39 -9.69 6.73
C ALA A 56 8.84 -9.57 7.27
N VAL A 57 9.68 -8.83 6.55
CA VAL A 57 11.09 -8.67 6.91
C VAL A 57 11.17 -7.69 8.06
N LEU A 58 11.43 -8.21 9.25
CA LEU A 58 11.65 -7.42 10.46
C LEU A 58 13.16 -7.25 10.66
N GLU A 59 13.59 -6.00 10.81
CA GLU A 59 14.99 -5.70 11.11
C GLU A 59 15.25 -5.79 12.61
N LYS A 60 16.43 -6.32 12.97
CA LYS A 60 16.83 -6.42 14.37
C LYS A 60 16.95 -5.01 14.97
N GLY A 61 16.27 -4.78 16.08
CA GLY A 61 16.27 -3.49 16.78
C GLY A 61 15.02 -2.65 16.54
N MET A 62 14.15 -3.04 15.61
CA MET A 62 12.84 -2.41 15.46
C MET A 62 11.91 -2.78 16.61
N THR A 63 11.19 -1.80 17.12
CA THR A 63 10.05 -2.02 18.01
C THR A 63 8.78 -2.30 17.19
N ILE A 64 7.76 -2.86 17.84
CA ILE A 64 6.43 -3.04 17.23
C ILE A 64 5.87 -1.70 16.72
N ARG A 65 6.12 -0.61 17.45
CA ARG A 65 5.72 0.73 17.06
C ARG A 65 6.37 1.13 15.74
N ASP A 66 7.67 0.90 15.59
CA ASP A 66 8.41 1.27 14.38
C ASP A 66 7.88 0.51 13.16
N VAL A 67 7.54 -0.78 13.34
CA VAL A 67 6.96 -1.62 12.28
C VAL A 67 5.58 -1.11 11.87
N LEU A 68 4.72 -0.78 12.84
CA LEU A 68 3.36 -0.30 12.56
C LEU A 68 3.34 1.13 12.01
N GLN A 69 4.33 1.97 12.36
CA GLN A 69 4.45 3.33 11.82
C GLN A 69 4.70 3.32 10.31
N ARG A 70 5.38 2.29 9.77
CA ARG A 70 5.63 2.16 8.32
C ARG A 70 4.36 2.14 7.48
N ALA A 71 3.22 1.72 8.05
CA ALA A 71 1.92 1.76 7.36
C ALA A 71 1.44 3.19 7.05
N PHE A 72 2.07 4.21 7.65
CA PHE A 72 1.72 5.62 7.52
C PHE A 72 2.86 6.46 6.94
N ASP A 73 3.89 5.84 6.35
CA ASP A 73 5.05 6.55 5.80
C ASP A 73 4.63 7.67 4.82
N ASP A 74 3.66 7.39 3.94
CA ASP A 74 3.14 8.39 3.00
C ASP A 74 2.54 9.62 3.70
N LEU A 75 1.90 9.45 4.86
CA LEU A 75 1.35 10.56 5.63
C LEU A 75 2.45 11.39 6.27
N PHE A 76 3.49 10.75 6.80
CA PHE A 76 4.65 11.45 7.37
C PHE A 76 5.43 12.22 6.30
N VAL A 77 5.59 11.63 5.11
CA VAL A 77 6.19 12.32 3.95
C VAL A 77 5.34 13.55 3.57
N MET A 78 4.02 13.41 3.56
CA MET A 78 3.11 14.52 3.26
C MET A 78 3.20 15.63 4.32
N GLU A 79 3.25 15.27 5.60
CA GLU A 79 3.45 16.22 6.71
C GLU A 79 4.76 16.99 6.56
N GLN A 80 5.85 16.29 6.24
CA GLN A 80 7.15 16.91 6.01
C GLN A 80 7.10 17.91 4.84
N ASN A 81 6.49 17.53 3.72
CA ASN A 81 6.34 18.42 2.56
C ASN A 81 5.56 19.70 2.90
N ILE A 82 4.52 19.58 3.73
CA ILE A 82 3.73 20.72 4.20
C ILE A 82 4.60 21.64 5.07
N ASN A 83 5.35 21.08 6.02
CA ASN A 83 6.22 21.85 6.90
C ASN A 83 7.35 22.55 6.12
N ASP A 84 7.95 21.86 5.15
CA ASP A 84 8.98 22.44 4.27
C ASP A 84 8.42 23.59 3.43
N ALA A 85 7.19 23.46 2.92
CA ALA A 85 6.51 24.53 2.20
C ALA A 85 6.27 25.76 3.11
N TYR A 86 5.80 25.54 4.34
CA TYR A 86 5.62 26.62 5.32
C TYR A 86 6.91 27.34 5.66
N ASN A 87 8.00 26.59 5.89
CA ASN A 87 9.31 27.19 6.20
C ASN A 87 9.83 28.02 5.02
N ARG A 88 9.69 27.51 3.79
CA ARG A 88 10.05 28.27 2.60
C ARG A 88 9.29 29.60 2.56
N MET A 89 7.97 29.57 2.75
CA MET A 89 7.15 30.80 2.80
C MET A 89 7.58 31.80 3.87
N GLY A 90 8.14 31.33 4.99
CA GLY A 90 8.66 32.18 6.07
C GLY A 90 10.02 32.83 5.80
N ASP A 91 10.84 32.24 4.92
CA ASP A 91 12.19 32.71 4.58
C ASP A 91 12.27 33.44 3.21
N VAL A 92 11.18 33.49 2.44
CA VAL A 92 11.17 34.22 1.15
C VAL A 92 11.18 35.73 1.39
N SER A 93 12.12 36.43 0.78
CA SER A 93 12.09 37.90 0.73
C SER A 93 10.87 38.42 -0.07
N GLU A 94 10.37 39.63 0.23
CA GLU A 94 9.25 40.24 -0.55
C GLU A 94 9.50 40.23 -2.08
N ASP A 95 10.76 40.34 -2.50
CA ASP A 95 11.18 40.35 -3.90
C ASP A 95 11.10 38.99 -4.60
N GLU A 96 11.25 37.88 -3.85
CA GLU A 96 11.12 36.52 -4.37
C GLU A 96 9.66 36.06 -4.36
N MET A 97 8.86 36.53 -3.41
CA MET A 97 7.42 36.25 -3.33
C MET A 97 6.63 36.88 -4.49
N ASN A 98 7.09 38.03 -5.03
CA ASN A 98 6.50 38.68 -6.21
C ASN A 98 6.92 38.05 -7.56
N LYS A 99 7.81 37.05 -7.58
CA LYS A 99 8.29 36.37 -8.79
C LYS A 99 7.73 34.96 -8.99
N LEU A 100 7.04 34.41 -7.99
CA LEU A 100 6.25 33.18 -8.08
C LEU A 100 4.85 33.48 -8.64
#